data_AF-A0A969APN3-F1
#
_entry.id   AF-A0A969APN3-F1
#
_cell.length_a   1.000
_cell.length_b   1.000
_cell.length_c   1.000
_cell.angle_alpha   90.00
_cell.angle_beta   90.00
_cell.angle_gamma   90.00
#
_symmetry.space_group_name_H-M   'P 1'
#
loop_
_entity.id
_entity.type
_entity.pdbx_description
1 polymer ?
#
loop_
_entity_poly.entity_id
_entity_poly.type
_entity_poly.pdbx_seq_one_letter_code
_entity_poly.pdbx_strand_id
1 'polypeptide(L)'
;MDIAKVKNFPIAPPTDEIRAEVEPAVQRLIEFTQANQAATRDILDWLRVEHGIEKPGNKLSDFASLPLDDFLQEVKKRRPKAAGSLGPKPLKELKEAYNDYAPTIQTRRAEGLTLEHRISDLVNQAYGLTPEEIDLMWKTAPPRMPFARH
;
A
#
# COMPACT_ATOMS: atom_id res chain seq x y z
N MET A 1 -3.28 -12.21 20.96
CA MET A 1 -1.94 -12.66 20.55
C MET A 1 -1.13 -12.87 21.80
N ASP A 2 -0.72 -14.11 22.10
CA ASP A 2 0.09 -14.40 23.28
C ASP A 2 1.48 -13.77 23.14
N ILE A 3 1.72 -12.72 23.93
CA ILE A 3 2.98 -11.98 24.04
C ILE A 3 4.14 -12.92 24.42
N ALA A 4 3.85 -14.09 24.99
CA ALA A 4 4.83 -15.11 25.36
C ALA A 4 5.63 -15.69 24.16
N LYS A 5 5.05 -15.76 22.95
CA LYS A 5 5.77 -16.29 21.77
C LYS A 5 6.81 -15.32 21.21
N VAL A 6 6.58 -14.01 21.33
CA VAL A 6 7.51 -12.98 20.81
C VAL A 6 8.76 -12.87 21.70
N LYS A 7 8.62 -13.06 23.02
CA LYS A 7 9.75 -12.97 23.97
C LYS A 7 10.85 -14.01 23.74
N ASN A 8 10.52 -15.16 23.16
CA ASN A 8 11.46 -16.26 22.94
C ASN A 8 11.90 -16.38 21.48
N PHE A 9 11.48 -15.46 20.60
CA PHE A 9 11.94 -15.48 19.22
C PHE A 9 13.40 -15.01 19.20
N PRO A 10 14.34 -15.79 18.62
CA PRO A 10 15.72 -15.33 18.50
C PRO A 10 15.72 -14.14 17.54
N ILE A 11 16.01 -12.94 18.05
CA ILE A 11 16.15 -11.73 17.25
C ILE A 11 17.65 -11.46 17.11
N ALA A 12 18.17 -11.56 15.90
CA ALA A 12 19.57 -11.22 15.63
C ALA A 12 19.81 -9.72 15.92
N PRO A 13 20.84 -9.36 16.70
CA PRO A 13 21.17 -7.96 16.92
C PRO A 13 21.72 -7.35 15.62
N PRO A 14 21.19 -6.21 15.14
CA PRO A 14 21.73 -5.55 13.96
C PRO A 14 23.09 -4.90 14.27
N THR A 15 23.97 -4.83 13.26
CA THR A 15 25.17 -3.99 13.34
C THR A 15 24.82 -2.51 13.19
N ASP A 16 25.77 -1.62 13.47
CA ASP A 16 25.57 -0.18 13.31
C ASP A 16 25.33 0.21 11.84
N GLU A 17 25.94 -0.50 10.89
CA GLU A 17 25.73 -0.29 9.45
C GLU A 17 24.31 -0.69 9.03
N ILE A 18 23.85 -1.87 9.47
CA ILE A 18 22.47 -2.32 9.21
C ILE A 18 21.48 -1.33 9.81
N ARG A 19 21.73 -0.88 11.04
CA ARG A 19 20.89 0.12 11.72
C ARG A 19 20.81 1.42 10.93
N ALA A 20 21.95 1.95 10.49
CA ALA A 20 22.03 3.20 9.74
C ALA A 20 21.25 3.17 8.42
N GLU A 21 21.03 1.99 7.83
CA GLU A 21 20.24 1.83 6.61
C GLU A 21 18.76 1.55 6.90
N VAL A 22 18.44 0.68 7.87
CA VAL A 22 17.06 0.29 8.19
C VAL A 22 16.27 1.46 8.77
N GLU A 23 16.86 2.25 9.67
CA GLU A 23 16.14 3.34 10.36
C GLU A 23 15.52 4.38 9.40
N PRO A 24 16.27 4.99 8.45
CA PRO A 24 15.67 5.90 7.49
C PRO A 24 14.70 5.22 6.52
N ALA A 25 14.95 3.96 6.13
CA ALA A 25 14.03 3.21 5.26
C ALA A 25 12.66 2.99 5.93
N VAL A 26 12.66 2.60 7.21
CA VAL A 26 11.44 2.42 8.01
C VAL A 26 10.72 3.75 8.20
N GLN A 27 11.46 4.82 8.52
CA GLN A 27 10.88 6.16 8.64
C GLN A 27 10.17 6.57 7.35
N ARG A 28 10.78 6.30 6.19
CA ARG A 28 10.18 6.60 4.89
C ARG A 28 8.91 5.77 4.61
N LEU A 29 8.90 4.49 4.97
CA LEU A 29 7.71 3.63 4.85
C LEU A 29 6.54 4.13 5.70
N ILE A 30 6.82 4.63 6.90
CA ILE A 30 5.81 5.26 7.77
C ILE A 30 5.22 6.50 7.08
N GLU A 31 6.07 7.37 6.55
CA GLU A 31 5.63 8.57 5.82
C GLU A 31 4.79 8.23 4.60
N PHE A 32 5.19 7.24 3.80
CA PHE A 32 4.40 6.77 2.65
C PHE A 32 3.03 6.24 3.08
N THR A 33 2.98 5.46 4.15
CA THR A 33 1.74 4.91 4.67
C THR A 33 0.78 6.02 5.09
N GLN A 34 1.28 6.99 5.86
CA GLN A 34 0.49 8.13 6.31
C GLN A 34 0.00 9.00 5.14
N ALA A 35 0.89 9.31 4.20
CA ALA A 35 0.58 10.14 3.05
C ALA A 35 -0.43 9.47 2.10
N ASN A 36 -0.33 8.16 1.91
CA ASN A 36 -1.29 7.39 1.11
C ASN A 36 -2.66 7.30 1.81
N GLN A 37 -2.69 7.08 3.12
CA GLN A 37 -3.94 7.08 3.88
C GLN A 37 -4.63 8.46 3.86
N ALA A 38 -3.87 9.54 3.98
CA ALA A 38 -4.41 10.90 3.86
C ALA A 38 -5.02 11.14 2.47
N ALA A 39 -4.25 10.89 1.42
CA ALA A 39 -4.68 11.00 0.02
C ALA A 39 -5.96 10.19 -0.27
N THR A 40 -6.04 8.95 0.22
CA THR A 40 -7.25 8.13 0.07
C THR A 40 -8.44 8.71 0.84
N ARG A 41 -8.25 9.20 2.07
CA ARG A 41 -9.33 9.82 2.84
C ARG A 41 -9.88 11.05 2.14
N ASP A 42 -9.02 11.90 1.58
CA ASP A 42 -9.44 13.11 0.88
C ASP A 42 -10.32 12.77 -0.33
N ILE A 43 -9.90 11.82 -1.17
CA ILE A 43 -10.71 11.36 -2.32
C ILE A 43 -12.02 10.73 -1.86
N LEU A 44 -12.01 9.89 -0.83
CA LEU A 44 -13.24 9.24 -0.34
C LEU A 44 -14.22 10.24 0.25
N ASP A 45 -13.73 11.25 0.97
CA ASP A 45 -14.58 12.29 1.53
C ASP A 45 -15.16 13.17 0.42
N TRP A 46 -14.35 13.54 -0.57
CA TRP A 46 -14.81 14.26 -1.75
C TRP A 46 -15.86 13.47 -2.55
N LEU A 47 -15.66 12.16 -2.77
CA LEU A 47 -16.66 11.28 -3.41
C LEU A 47 -17.96 11.18 -2.61
N ARG A 48 -17.88 11.22 -1.27
CA ARG A 48 -19.05 11.23 -0.40
C ARG A 48 -19.83 12.53 -0.58
N VAL A 49 -19.16 13.68 -0.54
CA VAL A 49 -19.77 15.02 -0.61
C VAL A 49 -20.31 15.33 -2.01
N GLU A 50 -19.49 15.19 -3.06
CA GLU A 50 -19.83 15.62 -4.42
C GLU A 50 -20.62 14.58 -5.21
N HIS A 51 -20.46 13.29 -4.87
CA HIS A 51 -21.07 12.19 -5.61
C HIS A 51 -22.06 11.35 -4.78
N GLY A 52 -22.25 11.66 -3.50
CA GLY A 52 -23.21 10.97 -2.62
C GLY A 52 -22.84 9.51 -2.34
N ILE A 53 -21.56 9.14 -2.44
CA ILE A 53 -21.09 7.77 -2.21
C ILE A 53 -20.83 7.56 -0.71
N GLU A 54 -21.87 7.20 0.04
CA GLU A 54 -21.77 6.92 1.48
C GLU A 54 -21.00 5.64 1.80
N LYS A 55 -21.02 4.65 0.89
CA LYS A 55 -20.39 3.34 1.08
C LYS A 55 -19.46 3.02 -0.10
N PRO A 56 -18.19 3.47 -0.04
CA PRO A 56 -17.24 3.28 -1.15
C PRO A 56 -16.95 1.81 -1.44
N GLY A 57 -16.87 0.98 -0.40
CA GLY A 57 -16.48 -0.43 -0.49
C GLY A 57 -15.00 -0.61 -0.89
N ASN A 58 -14.54 -1.85 -0.89
CA ASN A 58 -13.11 -2.16 -0.98
C ASN A 58 -12.43 -1.58 -2.24
N LYS A 59 -13.10 -1.57 -3.38
CA LYS A 59 -12.53 -1.07 -4.65
C LYS A 59 -12.23 0.43 -4.58
N LEU A 60 -13.19 1.26 -4.15
CA LEU A 60 -12.94 2.71 -4.02
C LEU A 60 -12.05 3.03 -2.81
N SER A 61 -12.09 2.22 -1.75
CA SER A 61 -11.14 2.33 -0.64
C SER A 61 -9.69 2.08 -1.07
N ASP A 62 -9.47 1.36 -2.16
CA ASP A 62 -8.16 1.14 -2.78
C ASP A 62 -8.14 1.64 -4.25
N PHE A 63 -8.74 2.81 -4.50
CA PHE A 63 -8.95 3.32 -5.86
C PHE A 63 -7.66 3.43 -6.68
N ALA A 64 -6.52 3.71 -6.04
CA ALA A 64 -5.24 3.86 -6.71
C ALA A 64 -4.71 2.53 -7.30
N SER A 65 -5.28 1.39 -6.93
CA SER A 65 -4.99 0.08 -7.56
C SER A 65 -5.86 -0.18 -8.79
N LEU A 66 -6.89 0.62 -9.04
CA LEU A 66 -7.79 0.46 -10.18
C LEU A 66 -7.23 1.21 -11.38
N PRO A 67 -7.30 0.65 -12.60
CA PRO A 67 -7.23 1.46 -13.82
C PRO A 67 -8.26 2.60 -13.80
N LEU A 68 -7.96 3.71 -14.47
CA LEU A 68 -8.85 4.89 -14.50
C LEU A 68 -10.28 4.52 -14.93
N ASP A 69 -10.45 3.69 -15.96
CA ASP A 69 -11.77 3.28 -16.43
C ASP A 69 -12.54 2.48 -15.36
N ASP A 70 -11.85 1.59 -14.63
CA ASP A 70 -12.45 0.81 -13.55
C ASP A 70 -12.83 1.68 -12.36
N PHE A 71 -12.03 2.70 -12.03
CA PHE A 71 -12.38 3.71 -11.05
C PHE A 71 -13.67 4.44 -11.44
N LEU A 72 -13.76 4.92 -12.69
CA LEU A 72 -14.94 5.62 -13.19
C LEU A 72 -16.19 4.73 -13.17
N GLN A 73 -16.07 3.45 -13.55
CA GLN A 73 -17.18 2.50 -13.49
C GLN A 73 -17.61 2.22 -12.05
N GLU A 74 -16.67 2.04 -11.12
CA GLU A 74 -17.02 1.78 -9.72
C GLU A 74 -17.66 3.02 -9.09
N VAL A 75 -17.19 4.24 -9.37
CA VAL A 75 -17.88 5.49 -8.96
C VAL A 75 -19.31 5.52 -9.52
N LYS A 76 -19.50 5.29 -10.82
CA LYS A 76 -20.83 5.26 -11.45
C LYS A 76 -21.76 4.23 -10.80
N LYS A 77 -21.24 3.05 -10.46
CA LYS A 77 -21.97 1.98 -9.79
C LYS A 77 -22.39 2.34 -8.36
N ARG A 78 -21.55 3.07 -7.64
CA ARG A 78 -21.74 3.40 -6.21
C ARG A 78 -22.58 4.65 -5.98
N ARG A 79 -22.69 5.53 -6.98
CA ARG A 79 -23.54 6.74 -6.91
C ARG A 79 -25.02 6.40 -6.68
N PRO A 80 -25.78 7.24 -5.95
CA PRO A 80 -27.21 7.06 -5.79
C PRO A 80 -27.93 7.02 -7.15
N LYS A 81 -28.87 6.08 -7.34
CA LYS A 81 -29.64 5.96 -8.60
C LYS A 81 -30.39 7.24 -8.96
N ALA A 82 -30.83 8.01 -7.95
CA ALA A 82 -31.52 9.29 -8.14
C ALA A 82 -30.61 10.41 -8.70
N ALA A 83 -29.28 10.26 -8.64
CA ALA A 83 -28.31 11.27 -9.09
C ALA A 83 -28.11 11.29 -10.62
N GLY A 84 -28.83 10.44 -11.36
CA GLY A 84 -28.81 10.42 -12.82
C GLY A 84 -27.47 10.03 -13.45
N SER A 85 -27.40 10.15 -14.78
CA SER A 85 -26.19 9.86 -15.54
C SER A 85 -25.05 10.84 -15.19
N LEU A 86 -23.82 10.35 -15.25
CA LEU A 86 -22.63 11.17 -15.05
C LEU A 86 -22.39 12.03 -16.30
N GLY A 87 -22.66 13.34 -16.20
CA GLY A 87 -22.45 14.27 -17.30
C GLY A 87 -20.97 14.56 -17.60
N PRO A 88 -20.66 15.32 -18.67
CA PRO A 88 -19.28 15.57 -19.10
C PRO A 88 -18.40 16.28 -18.06
N LYS A 89 -18.95 17.26 -17.32
CA LYS A 89 -18.20 18.02 -16.31
C LYS A 89 -17.80 17.14 -15.09
N PRO A 90 -18.74 16.45 -14.40
CA PRO A 90 -18.37 15.53 -13.31
C PRO A 90 -17.41 14.43 -13.75
N LEU A 91 -17.54 13.96 -14.99
CA LEU A 91 -16.61 12.97 -15.55
C LEU A 91 -15.19 13.52 -15.71
N LYS A 92 -15.05 14.79 -16.11
CA LYS A 92 -13.75 15.46 -16.20
C LYS A 92 -13.12 15.65 -14.81
N GLU A 93 -13.90 16.12 -13.85
CA GLU A 93 -13.47 16.31 -12.45
C GLU A 93 -12.98 15.00 -11.83
N LEU A 94 -13.69 13.89 -12.06
CA LEU A 94 -13.27 12.55 -11.59
C LEU A 94 -11.95 12.10 -12.21
N LYS A 95 -11.71 12.39 -13.49
CA LYS A 95 -10.45 12.05 -14.16
C LYS A 95 -9.30 12.89 -13.61
N GLU A 96 -9.52 14.17 -13.39
CA GLU A 96 -8.54 15.09 -12.80
C GLU A 96 -8.19 14.63 -11.38
N ALA A 97 -9.18 14.42 -10.51
CA ALA A 97 -8.96 13.94 -9.15
C ALA A 97 -8.22 12.59 -9.11
N TYR A 98 -8.56 11.65 -10.00
CA TYR A 98 -7.82 10.39 -10.10
C TYR A 98 -6.35 10.63 -10.48
N ASN A 99 -6.09 11.45 -11.51
CA ASN A 99 -4.73 11.71 -12.00
C ASN A 99 -3.88 12.51 -11.01
N ASP A 100 -4.49 13.33 -10.16
CA ASP A 100 -3.79 14.13 -9.15
C ASP A 100 -3.33 13.26 -7.96
N TYR A 101 -4.04 12.17 -7.65
CA TYR A 101 -3.80 11.37 -6.45
C TYR A 101 -3.23 9.97 -6.73
N ALA A 102 -3.82 9.23 -7.68
CA ALA A 102 -3.48 7.81 -7.89
C ALA A 102 -2.02 7.60 -8.30
N PRO A 103 -1.43 8.34 -9.26
CA PRO A 103 -0.03 8.16 -9.64
C PRO A 103 0.93 8.36 -8.48
N THR A 104 0.71 9.38 -7.64
CA THR A 104 1.57 9.62 -6.47
C THR A 104 1.47 8.49 -5.43
N ILE A 105 0.28 7.95 -5.19
CA ILE A 105 0.10 6.77 -4.33
C ILE A 105 0.84 5.57 -4.92
N GLN A 106 0.70 5.33 -6.24
CA GLN A 106 1.35 4.23 -6.94
C GLN A 106 2.88 4.34 -6.87
N THR A 107 3.45 5.53 -7.10
CA THR A 107 4.88 5.79 -6.96
C THR A 107 5.38 5.48 -5.55
N ARG A 108 4.70 5.98 -4.50
CA ARG A 108 5.07 5.68 -3.11
C ARG A 108 4.97 4.20 -2.76
N ARG A 109 4.00 3.48 -3.34
CA ARG A 109 3.88 2.01 -3.17
C ARG A 109 5.03 1.27 -3.84
N ALA A 110 5.42 1.67 -5.05
CA ALA A 110 6.55 1.08 -5.76
C ALA A 110 7.87 1.33 -5.02
N GLU A 111 8.12 2.57 -4.58
CA GLU A 111 9.28 2.91 -3.75
C GLU A 111 9.26 2.16 -2.42
N GLY A 112 8.08 2.06 -1.79
CA GLY A 112 7.89 1.28 -0.56
C GLY A 112 8.26 -0.19 -0.74
N LEU A 113 7.83 -0.83 -1.82
CA LEU A 113 8.18 -2.22 -2.12
C LEU A 113 9.71 -2.41 -2.26
N THR A 114 10.40 -1.46 -2.90
CA THR A 114 11.88 -1.49 -2.97
C THR A 114 12.53 -1.40 -1.60
N LEU A 115 12.03 -0.53 -0.72
CA LEU A 115 12.53 -0.42 0.66
C LEU A 115 12.23 -1.68 1.47
N GLU A 116 11.05 -2.28 1.31
CA GLU A 116 10.68 -3.53 1.99
C GLU A 116 11.58 -4.70 1.58
N HIS A 117 11.88 -4.85 0.28
CA HIS A 117 12.86 -5.83 -0.19
C HIS A 117 14.24 -5.58 0.42
N ARG A 118 14.71 -4.33 0.44
CA ARG A 118 16.02 -3.99 1.02
C ARG A 118 16.08 -4.30 2.51
N ILE A 119 15.03 -3.97 3.27
CA ILE A 119 14.94 -4.30 4.69
C ILE A 119 14.93 -5.82 4.88
N SER A 120 14.23 -6.57 4.02
CA SER A 120 14.25 -8.05 4.07
C SER A 120 15.66 -8.62 3.89
N ASP A 121 16.42 -8.08 2.94
CA ASP A 121 17.80 -8.51 2.69
C ASP A 121 18.70 -8.21 3.90
N LEU A 122 18.54 -7.04 4.51
CA LEU A 122 19.27 -6.64 5.72
C LEU A 122 18.90 -7.50 6.94
N VAL A 123 17.64 -7.90 7.05
CA VAL A 123 17.19 -8.85 8.08
C VAL A 123 17.87 -10.21 7.85
N ASN A 124 17.86 -10.73 6.63
CA ASN A 124 18.53 -12.00 6.30
C ASN A 124 20.04 -11.93 6.62
N GLN A 125 20.68 -10.80 6.31
CA GLN A 125 22.08 -10.54 6.63
C GLN A 125 22.34 -10.52 8.14
N ALA A 126 21.47 -9.88 8.93
CA ALA A 126 21.60 -9.86 10.39
C ALA A 126 21.52 -11.27 11.00
N TYR A 127 20.67 -12.13 10.44
CA TYR A 127 20.59 -13.55 10.83
C TYR A 127 21.73 -14.42 10.29
N GLY A 128 22.58 -13.88 9.40
CA GLY A 128 23.69 -14.62 8.80
C GLY A 128 23.23 -15.73 7.85
N LEU A 129 22.05 -15.59 7.23
CA LEU A 129 21.49 -16.62 6.37
C LEU A 129 22.27 -16.75 5.06
N THR A 130 22.51 -17.99 4.63
CA THR A 130 23.12 -18.25 3.32
C THR A 130 22.08 -18.13 2.20
N PRO A 131 22.52 -17.96 0.93
CA PRO A 131 21.60 -17.96 -0.22
C PRO A 131 20.72 -19.22 -0.29
N GLU A 132 21.25 -20.39 0.07
CA GLU A 132 20.51 -21.66 0.09
C GLU A 132 19.42 -21.68 1.17
N GLU A 133 19.71 -21.11 2.34
CA GLU A 133 18.73 -20.98 3.43
C GLU A 133 17.62 -20.00 3.06
N ILE A 134 17.96 -18.87 2.45
CA ILE A 134 16.98 -17.89 1.94
C ILE A 134 16.10 -18.55 0.87
N ASP A 135 16.69 -19.31 -0.06
CA ASP A 135 15.94 -20.03 -1.09
C ASP A 135 14.97 -21.06 -0.49
N LEU A 136 15.41 -21.80 0.53
CA LEU A 136 14.57 -22.74 1.26
C LEU A 136 13.41 -22.05 1.98
N MET A 137 13.65 -20.90 2.62
CA MET A 137 12.59 -20.11 3.25
C MET A 137 11.53 -19.66 2.24
N TRP A 138 11.93 -19.22 1.05
CA TRP A 138 10.97 -18.85 0.00
C TRP A 138 10.21 -20.03 -0.59
N LYS A 139 10.84 -21.21 -0.74
CA LYS A 139 10.16 -22.45 -1.17
C LYS A 139 9.09 -22.91 -0.18
N THR A 140 9.28 -22.59 1.10
CA THR A 140 8.39 -22.97 2.20
C THR A 140 7.54 -21.80 2.70
N ALA A 141 7.55 -20.68 1.99
CA ALA A 141 6.88 -19.47 2.41
C ALA A 141 5.35 -19.67 2.48
N PRO A 142 4.68 -19.07 3.49
CA PRO A 142 3.24 -19.17 3.61
C PRO A 142 2.53 -18.48 2.43
N PRO A 143 1.25 -18.81 2.14
CA PRO A 143 0.51 -18.27 0.99
C PRO A 143 0.36 -16.75 0.94
N ARG A 144 0.55 -16.06 2.07
CA ARG A 144 0.48 -14.60 2.18
C ARG A 144 1.81 -14.07 2.70
N MET A 145 2.75 -13.89 1.79
CA MET A 145 3.95 -13.11 2.02
C MET A 145 3.66 -11.62 1.78
N PRO A 146 4.32 -10.71 2.52
CA PRO A 146 4.13 -9.27 2.35
C PRO A 146 4.56 -8.77 0.97
N PHE A 147 5.57 -9.40 0.37
CA PHE A 147 6.07 -9.13 -0.97
C PHE A 147 6.45 -10.43 -1.68
N ALA A 148 6.55 -10.38 -3.00
CA ALA A 148 7.03 -11.50 -3.80
C ALA A 148 8.57 -11.57 -3.72
N ARG A 149 9.12 -12.75 -3.97
CA ARG A 149 10.57 -12.92 -4.07
C ARG A 149 11.13 -12.05 -5.22
N HIS A 150 12.19 -11.31 -4.95
CA HIS A 150 12.98 -10.55 -5.93
C HIS A 150 14.26 -11.29 -6.37
#